data_AF-A0A0R2FF61-F1
#
_entry.id   AF-A0A0R2FF61-F1
#
_cell.length_a   1.000
_cell.length_b   1.000
_cell.length_c   1.000
_cell.angle_alpha   90.00
_cell.angle_beta   90.00
_cell.angle_gamma   90.00
#
_symmetry.space_group_name_H-M   'P 1'
#
loop_
_entity.id
_entity.type
_entity.pdbx_description
1 polymer ?
#
loop_
_entity_poly.entity_id
_entity_poly.type
_entity_poly.pdbx_seq_one_letter_code
_entity_poly.pdbx_strand_id
1 'polypeptide(L)'
;MFFNNRLKTTGGRYHLQDHHIDINPKMYQVFGMPVLVGIIKHELCHYHLHLTGRGYRHRDRDFKQLLKQVGGSRYAPALPTTKAKQPTYLYICTECGQRYTRHRRMNTRRYVCGKCRGKLRQVS
;
A
#
# COMPACT_ATOMS: atom_id res chain seq x y z
N MET A 1 17.03 8.57 -7.39
CA MET A 1 16.54 7.53 -6.45
C MET A 1 16.84 8.00 -5.04
N PHE A 2 15.86 7.96 -4.13
CA PHE A 2 16.03 8.49 -2.76
C PHE A 2 15.33 7.63 -1.72
N PHE A 3 15.80 7.66 -0.48
CA PHE A 3 15.10 7.03 0.64
C PHE A 3 13.92 7.88 1.10
N ASN A 4 12.72 7.29 1.12
CA ASN A 4 11.49 7.97 1.49
C ASN A 4 10.87 7.33 2.74
N ASN A 5 11.05 8.01 3.89
CA ASN A 5 10.52 7.60 5.18
C ASN A 5 8.98 7.57 5.26
N ARG A 6 8.27 8.16 4.28
CA ARG A 6 6.80 8.16 4.23
C ARG A 6 6.24 6.84 3.71
N LEU A 7 7.04 5.99 3.06
CA LEU A 7 6.61 4.66 2.64
C LEU A 7 6.36 3.77 3.86
N LYS A 8 5.12 3.27 4.00
CA LYS A 8 4.71 2.47 5.16
C LYS A 8 4.63 0.98 4.86
N THR A 9 4.04 0.62 3.72
CA THR A 9 3.71 -0.77 3.37
C THR A 9 4.43 -1.27 2.13
N THR A 10 4.84 -0.35 1.26
CA THR A 10 5.52 -0.65 0.00
C THR A 10 7.04 -0.60 0.20
N GLY A 11 7.77 -1.48 -0.51
CA GLY A 11 9.24 -1.51 -0.48
C GLY A 11 9.91 -0.41 -1.29
N GLY A 12 9.40 -0.09 -2.47
CA GLY A 12 9.86 1.00 -3.33
C GLY A 12 8.75 1.50 -4.24
N ARG A 13 8.95 2.65 -4.89
CA ARG A 13 7.98 3.19 -5.84
C ARG A 13 8.67 3.92 -6.97
N TYR A 14 8.45 3.44 -8.18
CA TYR A 14 8.71 4.15 -9.42
C TYR A 14 7.57 5.13 -9.74
N HIS A 15 7.92 6.37 -10.10
CA HIS A 15 6.97 7.42 -10.50
C HIS A 15 6.99 7.60 -12.02
N LEU A 16 5.82 7.54 -12.64
CA LEU A 16 5.71 7.56 -14.10
C LEU A 16 5.99 8.94 -14.72
N GLN A 17 5.73 10.02 -13.98
CA GLN A 17 5.79 11.39 -14.51
C GLN A 17 7.21 11.92 -14.63
N ASP A 18 8.03 11.71 -13.60
CA ASP A 18 9.38 12.28 -13.46
C ASP A 18 10.47 11.20 -13.39
N HIS A 19 10.06 9.93 -13.50
CA HIS A 19 10.92 8.75 -13.44
C HIS A 19 11.70 8.59 -12.13
N HIS A 20 11.28 9.26 -11.05
CA HIS A 20 11.96 9.10 -9.78
C HIS A 20 11.67 7.73 -9.18
N ILE A 21 12.59 7.26 -8.34
CA ILE A 21 12.39 6.05 -7.53
C ILE A 21 12.52 6.38 -6.05
N ASP A 22 11.44 6.14 -5.31
CA ASP A 22 11.42 6.11 -3.85
C ASP A 22 11.83 4.71 -3.36
N ILE A 23 12.64 4.64 -2.32
CA ILE A 23 12.95 3.39 -1.62
C ILE A 23 12.56 3.53 -0.16
N ASN A 24 11.92 2.50 0.42
CA ASN A 24 11.59 2.47 1.82
C ASN A 24 12.84 2.06 2.64
N PRO A 25 13.46 2.97 3.42
CA PRO A 25 14.68 2.66 4.16
C PRO A 25 14.47 1.57 5.21
N LYS A 26 13.23 1.38 5.69
CA LYS A 26 12.89 0.32 6.66
C LYS A 26 13.15 -1.07 6.11
N MET A 27 13.11 -1.26 4.79
CA MET A 27 13.37 -2.56 4.18
C MET A 27 14.82 -3.00 4.40
N TYR A 28 15.76 -2.06 4.28
CA TYR A 28 17.15 -2.30 4.64
C TYR A 28 17.33 -2.47 6.15
N GLN A 29 16.75 -1.58 6.94
CA GLN A 29 16.89 -1.59 8.40
C GLN A 29 16.39 -2.89 9.04
N VAL A 30 15.31 -3.48 8.51
CA VAL A 30 14.68 -4.68 9.09
C VAL A 30 15.17 -5.96 8.43
N PHE A 31 15.35 -5.97 7.10
CA PHE A 31 15.62 -7.21 6.36
C PHE A 31 17.00 -7.24 5.67
N GLY A 32 17.78 -6.17 5.79
CA GLY A 32 19.15 -6.10 5.31
C GLY A 32 19.30 -5.83 3.81
N MET A 33 20.57 -5.88 3.38
CA MET A 33 20.99 -5.54 2.02
C MET A 33 20.36 -6.41 0.92
N PRO A 34 20.22 -7.75 1.07
CA PRO A 34 19.66 -8.58 0.00
C PRO A 34 18.23 -8.18 -0.38
N VAL A 35 17.39 -7.84 0.60
CA VAL A 35 16.02 -7.38 0.36
C VAL A 35 16.01 -6.00 -0.29
N LEU A 36 16.87 -5.09 0.17
CA LEU A 36 17.02 -3.77 -0.44
C LEU A 36 17.38 -3.89 -1.94
N VAL A 37 18.38 -4.72 -2.28
CA VAL A 37 18.81 -4.94 -3.66
C VAL A 37 17.67 -5.52 -4.50
N GLY A 38 16.92 -6.49 -3.97
CA GLY A 38 15.76 -7.06 -4.66
C GLY A 38 14.68 -6.03 -5.00
N ILE A 39 14.44 -5.07 -4.09
CA ILE A 39 13.50 -3.96 -4.30
C ILE A 39 14.05 -2.95 -5.31
N ILE A 40 15.32 -2.58 -5.23
CA ILE A 40 15.92 -1.64 -6.19
C ILE A 40 15.83 -2.22 -7.61
N LYS A 41 16.16 -3.50 -7.78
CA LYS A 41 16.01 -4.21 -9.06
C LYS A 41 14.57 -4.18 -9.57
N HIS A 42 13.59 -4.35 -8.69
CA HIS A 42 12.18 -4.27 -9.04
C HIS A 42 11.79 -2.89 -9.61
N GLU A 43 12.14 -1.81 -8.90
CA GLU A 43 11.82 -0.45 -9.36
C GLU A 43 12.57 -0.10 -10.64
N LEU A 44 13.81 -0.59 -10.81
CA LEU A 44 14.58 -0.42 -12.04
C LEU A 44 13.97 -1.18 -13.22
N CYS A 45 13.33 -2.34 -13.02
CA CYS A 45 12.58 -3.01 -14.07
C CYS A 45 11.41 -2.14 -14.56
N HIS A 46 10.67 -1.52 -13.64
CA HIS A 46 9.62 -0.57 -14.00
C HIS A 46 10.17 0.60 -14.81
N TYR A 47 11.24 1.22 -14.32
CA TYR A 47 11.93 2.33 -14.96
C TYR A 47 12.38 2.00 -16.39
N HIS A 48 13.13 0.91 -16.55
CA HIS A 48 13.68 0.51 -17.84
C HIS A 48 12.60 0.17 -18.86
N LEU A 49 11.60 -0.61 -18.46
CA LEU A 49 10.53 -1.02 -19.38
C LEU A 49 9.63 0.15 -19.76
N HIS A 50 9.40 1.09 -18.85
CA HIS A 50 8.64 2.29 -19.17
C HIS A 50 9.38 3.17 -20.19
N LEU A 51 10.68 3.44 -19.98
CA LEU A 51 11.46 4.26 -20.91
C LEU A 51 11.66 3.60 -22.28
N THR A 52 11.66 2.27 -22.33
CA THR A 52 11.78 1.52 -23.60
C THR A 52 10.44 1.25 -24.28
N GLY A 53 9.32 1.79 -23.76
CA GLY A 53 7.99 1.61 -24.33
C GLY A 53 7.44 0.18 -24.23
N ARG A 54 7.96 -0.63 -23.32
CA ARG A 54 7.60 -2.04 -23.10
C ARG A 54 6.61 -2.20 -21.95
N GLY A 55 6.10 -3.43 -21.77
CA GLY A 55 5.16 -3.76 -20.71
C GLY A 55 5.78 -3.65 -19.30
N TYR A 56 5.66 -2.48 -18.67
CA TYR A 56 6.28 -2.20 -17.37
C TYR A 56 5.43 -2.59 -16.15
N ARG A 57 4.16 -2.98 -16.30
CA ARG A 57 3.28 -3.28 -15.15
C ARG A 57 3.50 -4.71 -14.66
N HIS A 58 3.21 -5.00 -13.39
CA HIS A 58 3.37 -6.35 -12.81
C HIS A 58 2.63 -7.47 -13.54
N ARG A 59 1.56 -7.13 -14.27
CA ARG A 59 0.77 -8.07 -15.06
C ARG A 59 1.44 -8.44 -16.39
N ASP A 60 2.28 -7.56 -16.91
CA ASP A 60 2.86 -7.64 -18.25
C ASP A 60 3.95 -8.72 -18.29
N ARG A 61 4.10 -9.36 -19.47
CA ARG A 61 5.07 -10.44 -19.67
C ARG A 61 6.51 -9.92 -19.58
N ASP A 62 6.78 -8.77 -20.19
CA ASP A 62 8.12 -8.16 -20.23
C ASP A 62 8.65 -7.90 -18.81
N PHE A 63 7.81 -7.34 -17.94
CA PHE A 63 8.15 -7.13 -16.54
C PHE A 63 8.51 -8.44 -15.83
N LYS A 64 7.68 -9.48 -15.97
CA LYS A 64 7.93 -10.78 -15.33
C LYS A 64 9.23 -11.40 -15.82
N GLN A 65 9.52 -11.30 -17.12
CA GLN A 65 10.73 -11.84 -17.74
C GLN A 65 11.98 -11.09 -17.27
N LEU A 66 11.97 -9.76 -17.36
CA LEU A 66 13.11 -8.94 -16.96
C LEU A 66 13.40 -9.08 -15.46
N LEU A 67 12.35 -9.06 -14.62
CA LEU A 67 12.51 -9.23 -13.17
C LEU A 67 13.17 -10.56 -12.82
N LYS A 68 12.79 -11.65 -13.51
CA LYS A 68 13.42 -12.96 -13.33
C LYS A 68 14.89 -12.94 -13.79
N GLN A 69 15.18 -12.33 -14.94
CA GLN A 69 16.54 -12.25 -15.49
C GLN A 69 17.50 -11.50 -14.55
N VAL A 70 17.06 -10.40 -13.95
CA VAL A 70 17.91 -9.61 -13.03
C VAL A 70 17.95 -10.17 -11.61
N GLY A 71 17.17 -11.22 -11.31
CA GLY A 71 17.02 -11.76 -9.95
C GLY A 71 16.41 -10.73 -8.99
N GLY A 72 15.43 -9.95 -9.45
CA GLY A 72 14.69 -9.01 -8.61
C GLY A 72 13.56 -9.68 -7.85
N SER A 73 13.09 -9.07 -6.76
CA SER A 73 11.95 -9.61 -6.02
C SER A 73 10.64 -9.08 -6.58
N ARG A 74 9.64 -9.95 -6.74
CA ARG A 74 8.28 -9.52 -7.09
C ARG A 74 7.55 -8.89 -5.92
N TYR A 75 7.87 -9.33 -4.70
CA TYR A 75 7.20 -8.90 -3.47
C TYR A 75 8.23 -8.53 -2.42
N ALA A 76 8.01 -7.40 -1.75
CA ALA A 76 8.78 -7.07 -0.55
C ALA A 76 8.19 -7.84 0.65
N PRO A 77 9.02 -8.29 1.60
CA PRO A 77 8.53 -8.84 2.86
C PRO A 77 7.70 -7.79 3.61
N ALA A 78 6.68 -8.26 4.32
CA ALA A 78 5.82 -7.37 5.11
C ALA A 78 6.61 -6.84 6.31
N LEU A 79 6.71 -5.52 6.44
CA LEU A 79 7.30 -4.89 7.62
C LEU A 79 6.57 -5.37 8.89
N PRO A 80 7.29 -5.68 9.98
CA PRO A 80 6.68 -6.01 11.26
C PRO A 80 5.73 -4.89 11.66
N THR A 81 4.45 -5.18 11.68
CA THR A 81 3.47 -4.16 12.04
C THR A 81 3.47 -4.03 13.56
N THR A 82 3.93 -2.90 14.09
CA THR A 82 3.54 -2.44 15.42
C THR A 82 2.06 -2.05 15.35
N LYS A 83 1.15 -3.03 15.23
CA LYS A 83 -0.28 -2.77 15.35
C LYS A 83 -0.54 -2.41 16.81
N ALA A 84 -0.34 -1.15 17.17
CA ALA A 84 -1.30 -0.53 18.07
C ALA A 84 -2.66 -0.82 17.43
N LYS A 85 -3.50 -1.61 18.12
CA LYS A 85 -4.86 -1.95 17.66
C LYS A 85 -5.49 -0.67 17.13
N GLN A 86 -5.65 -0.56 15.81
CA GLN A 86 -6.34 0.58 15.21
C GLN A 86 -7.69 0.66 15.92
N PRO A 87 -8.06 1.79 16.55
CA PRO A 87 -9.30 1.88 17.29
C PRO A 87 -10.44 1.50 16.36
N THR A 88 -11.13 0.41 16.70
CA THR A 88 -12.35 0.00 16.02
C THR A 88 -13.46 0.93 16.46
N TYR A 89 -13.95 1.72 15.53
CA TYR A 89 -15.09 2.60 15.75
C TYR A 89 -16.38 1.81 15.59
N LEU A 90 -17.29 1.97 16.54
CA LEU A 90 -18.61 1.36 16.49
C LEU A 90 -19.65 2.44 16.26
N TYR A 91 -20.46 2.27 15.21
CA TYR A 91 -21.62 3.12 14.95
C TYR A 91 -22.90 2.31 15.12
N ILE A 92 -23.92 2.92 15.70
CA ILE A 92 -25.25 2.33 15.84
C ILE A 92 -26.29 3.23 15.18
N CYS A 93 -27.21 2.63 14.45
CA CYS A 93 -28.39 3.34 13.95
C CYS A 93 -29.35 3.64 15.10
N THR A 94 -29.81 4.88 15.20
CA THR A 94 -30.73 5.31 16.26
C THR A 94 -32.16 4.84 16.07
N GLU A 95 -32.53 4.37 14.86
CA GLU A 95 -33.89 3.92 14.54
C GLU A 95 -34.01 2.39 14.56
N CYS A 96 -33.15 1.69 13.82
CA CYS A 96 -33.23 0.21 13.71
C CYS A 96 -32.18 -0.54 14.53
N GLY A 97 -31.31 0.16 15.28
CA GLY A 97 -30.28 -0.47 16.12
C GLY A 97 -29.13 -1.15 15.37
N GLN A 98 -29.11 -1.09 14.03
CA GLN A 98 -28.06 -1.72 13.22
C GLN A 98 -26.67 -1.21 13.61
N ARG A 99 -25.74 -2.16 13.84
CA ARG A 99 -24.35 -1.88 14.22
C ARG A 99 -23.43 -1.92 13.02
N TYR A 100 -22.46 -1.00 12.99
CA TYR A 100 -21.42 -0.89 11.96
C TYR A 100 -20.05 -0.73 12.60
N THR A 101 -19.18 -1.73 12.45
CA THR A 101 -17.78 -1.67 12.90
C THR A 101 -16.90 -1.12 11.79
N ARG A 102 -16.05 -0.13 12.10
CA ARG A 102 -15.19 0.56 11.13
C ARG A 102 -13.77 0.74 11.66
N HIS A 103 -12.77 0.64 10.78
CA HIS A 103 -11.37 0.96 11.10
C HIS A 103 -11.03 2.45 10.97
N ARG A 104 -11.97 3.28 10.48
CA ARG A 104 -11.81 4.73 10.32
C ARG A 104 -13.07 5.43 10.81
N ARG A 105 -12.92 6.65 11.35
CA ARG A 105 -14.08 7.47 11.73
C ARG A 105 -14.94 7.77 10.50
N MET A 106 -16.24 7.65 10.66
CA MET A 106 -17.26 7.99 9.67
C MET A 106 -17.91 9.32 10.05
N ASN A 107 -18.13 10.19 9.06
CA ASN A 107 -18.89 11.42 9.28
C ASN A 107 -20.40 11.11 9.32
N THR A 108 -20.97 11.03 10.53
CA THR A 108 -22.39 10.73 10.74
C THR A 108 -23.36 11.81 10.27
N ARG A 109 -22.87 13.00 9.85
CA ARG A 109 -23.68 14.02 9.18
C ARG A 109 -23.90 13.70 7.69
N ARG A 110 -22.95 13.01 7.07
CA ARG A 110 -23.01 12.63 5.64
C ARG A 110 -23.57 11.23 5.42
N TYR A 111 -23.30 10.32 6.35
CA TYR A 111 -23.64 8.90 6.21
C TYR A 111 -24.79 8.50 7.13
N VAL A 112 -25.71 7.70 6.59
CA VAL A 112 -26.89 7.17 7.27
C VAL A 112 -26.89 5.64 7.29
N CYS A 113 -27.82 5.05 8.03
CA CYS A 113 -28.03 3.61 8.07
C CYS A 113 -28.37 3.07 6.67
N GLY A 114 -27.64 2.05 6.22
CA GLY A 114 -27.90 1.39 4.94
C GLY A 114 -29.20 0.58 4.91
N LYS A 115 -29.80 0.27 6.07
CA LYS A 115 -31.02 -0.54 6.18
C LYS A 115 -32.29 0.31 6.24
N CYS A 116 -32.33 1.33 7.10
CA CYS A 116 -33.52 2.16 7.32
C CYS A 116 -33.33 3.64 6.96
N ARG A 117 -32.13 4.06 6.52
CA ARG A 117 -31.76 5.47 6.28
C ARG A 117 -31.77 6.39 7.52
N GLY A 118 -31.96 5.82 8.71
CA GLY A 118 -31.89 6.54 9.96
C GLY A 118 -30.49 7.04 10.33
N LYS A 119 -30.43 7.97 11.28
CA LYS A 119 -29.18 8.59 11.75
C LYS A 119 -28.26 7.57 12.43
N LEU A 120 -26.96 7.76 12.26
CA LEU A 120 -25.92 6.96 12.90
C LEU A 120 -25.29 7.73 14.06
N ARG A 121 -25.03 7.05 15.18
CA ARG A 121 -24.31 7.58 16.33
C ARG A 121 -23.07 6.75 16.60
N GLN A 122 -21.94 7.41 16.84
CA GLN A 122 -20.73 6.71 17.28
C GLN A 122 -20.88 6.32 18.75
N VAL A 123 -20.48 5.09 19.08
CA VAL A 123 -20.54 4.49 20.41
C VAL A 123 -19.14 4.34 21.00
N SER A 124 -18.17 3.92 20.18
CA SER A 124 -16.73 3.87 20.52
C SER A 124 -15.89 4.25 19.32
#